data_AF-A0A7M1I5P9-F1
#
_entry.id   AF-A0A7M1I5P9-F1
#
_cell.length_a   1.000
_cell.length_b   1.000
_cell.length_c   1.000
_cell.angle_alpha   90.00
_cell.angle_beta   90.00
_cell.angle_gamma   90.00
#
_symmetry.space_group_name_H-M   'P 1'
#
loop_
_entity.id
_entity.type
_entity.pdbx_description
1 polymer ?
#
loop_
_entity_poly.entity_id
_entity_poly.type
_entity_poly.pdbx_seq_one_letter_code
_entity_poly.pdbx_strand_id
1 'polypeptide(L)'
;NGRIVCANCHLAQKPVEIEVPQAVLPDSVFEASIKIPYDKSIQQVQSNGKKGDLNVGMVLILPEGFSLAPTDRIPEEMKTKVGQLYYQPYSDSQSNMLVAGPVSGKDYSQMVVPILSPDPAKDKDVNYLKYPIYLGGNRGRGQLYPDGSKSNNNIFNSSVSGKITEIKASKKSTSIAIETSNGETITEKIPAGPTIIVSEGQTVKIDQPLTNNPNVGG
;
A
#
# COMPACT_ATOMS: atom_id res chain seq x y z
N ASN A 1 -16.97 7.41 5.26
CA ASN A 1 -17.05 7.18 3.79
C ASN A 1 -16.56 5.80 3.36
N GLY A 2 -16.23 4.86 4.27
CA GLY A 2 -15.77 3.52 3.90
C GLY A 2 -14.34 3.43 3.36
N ARG A 3 -13.58 4.53 3.32
CA ARG A 3 -12.19 4.56 2.84
C ARG A 3 -11.24 4.03 3.93
N ILE A 4 -10.42 3.05 3.57
CA ILE A 4 -9.39 2.48 4.45
C ILE A 4 -8.17 3.41 4.53
N VAL A 5 -7.61 3.56 5.73
CA VAL A 5 -6.54 4.54 6.03
C VAL A 5 -5.26 4.37 5.21
N CYS A 6 -5.00 3.18 4.66
CA CYS A 6 -3.90 2.92 3.72
C CYS A 6 -3.88 3.94 2.57
N ALA A 7 -5.08 4.33 2.10
CA ALA A 7 -5.24 5.25 0.99
C ALA A 7 -4.81 6.69 1.29
N ASN A 8 -4.53 7.03 2.56
CA ASN A 8 -3.99 8.34 2.92
C ASN A 8 -2.51 8.49 2.53
N CYS A 9 -1.77 7.39 2.46
CA CYS A 9 -0.35 7.39 2.10
C CYS A 9 -0.07 6.70 0.76
N HIS A 10 -0.91 5.74 0.37
CA HIS A 10 -0.87 5.04 -0.91
C HIS A 10 -1.95 5.63 -1.82
N LEU A 11 -1.55 6.61 -2.64
CA LEU A 11 -2.45 7.53 -3.32
C LEU A 11 -2.94 7.01 -4.67
N ALA A 12 -2.18 6.13 -5.31
CA ALA A 12 -2.64 5.45 -6.52
C ALA A 12 -3.62 4.35 -6.13
N GLN A 13 -4.63 4.12 -6.98
CA GLN A 13 -5.58 3.04 -6.80
C GLN A 13 -5.21 1.86 -7.68
N LYS A 14 -5.23 0.67 -7.09
CA LYS A 14 -5.05 -0.60 -7.76
C LYS A 14 -6.10 -1.62 -7.32
N PRO A 15 -6.46 -2.60 -8.18
CA PRO A 15 -7.43 -3.63 -7.80
C PRO A 15 -6.88 -4.57 -6.73
N VAL A 16 -7.81 -5.07 -5.92
CA VAL A 16 -7.66 -6.16 -4.97
C VAL A 16 -8.87 -7.07 -5.14
N GLU A 17 -8.70 -8.37 -4.91
CA GLU A 17 -9.77 -9.36 -5.04
C GLU A 17 -9.85 -10.19 -3.76
N ILE A 18 -11.07 -10.57 -3.40
CA ILE A 18 -11.36 -11.48 -2.29
C ILE A 18 -12.37 -12.53 -2.76
N GLU A 19 -12.06 -13.79 -2.49
CA GLU A 19 -12.94 -14.94 -2.71
C GLU A 19 -13.17 -15.61 -1.35
N VAL A 20 -14.44 -15.77 -0.99
CA VAL A 20 -14.90 -16.43 0.24
C VAL A 20 -16.08 -17.35 -0.08
N PRO A 21 -16.35 -18.39 0.73
CA PRO A 21 -17.56 -19.18 0.60
C PRO A 21 -18.82 -18.30 0.68
N GLN A 22 -19.88 -18.72 -0.01
CA GLN A 22 -21.16 -18.03 0.02
C GLN A 22 -21.77 -17.98 1.43
N ALA A 23 -21.56 -19.05 2.21
CA ALA A 23 -22.02 -19.19 3.58
C ALA A 23 -21.05 -20.09 4.35
N VAL A 24 -21.02 -19.92 5.67
CA VAL A 24 -20.20 -20.70 6.60
C VAL A 24 -21.05 -21.12 7.78
N LEU A 25 -20.77 -22.30 8.34
CA LEU A 25 -21.43 -22.76 9.56
C LEU A 25 -20.79 -22.09 10.79
N PRO A 26 -21.49 -22.04 11.94
CA PRO A 26 -20.91 -21.64 13.22
C PRO A 26 -19.68 -22.49 13.60
N ASP A 27 -18.74 -21.90 14.34
CA ASP A 27 -17.55 -22.58 14.89
C ASP A 27 -16.81 -23.42 13.83
N SER A 28 -16.67 -22.88 12.61
CA SER A 28 -16.04 -23.57 11.48
C SER A 28 -14.91 -22.73 10.89
N VAL A 29 -13.88 -23.44 10.41
CA VAL A 29 -12.73 -22.83 9.73
C VAL A 29 -12.98 -22.80 8.24
N PHE A 30 -12.77 -21.66 7.61
CA PHE A 30 -12.88 -21.48 6.16
C PHE A 30 -11.76 -20.61 5.59
N GLU A 31 -11.57 -20.70 4.27
CA GLU A 31 -10.54 -19.94 3.55
C GLU A 31 -11.12 -18.62 3.02
N ALA A 32 -10.41 -17.51 3.23
CA ALA A 32 -10.53 -16.32 2.39
C ALA A 32 -9.30 -16.22 1.48
N SER A 33 -9.50 -16.30 0.16
CA SER A 33 -8.44 -16.10 -0.82
C SER A 33 -8.37 -14.63 -1.22
N ILE A 34 -7.22 -14.01 -1.02
CA ILE A 34 -6.96 -12.61 -1.34
C ILE A 34 -5.97 -12.56 -2.49
N LYS A 35 -6.22 -11.70 -3.49
CA LYS A 35 -5.27 -11.41 -4.58
C LYS A 35 -4.97 -9.92 -4.63
N ILE A 36 -3.68 -9.60 -4.74
CA ILE A 36 -3.15 -8.25 -4.97
C ILE A 36 -2.39 -8.27 -6.31
N PRO A 37 -3.12 -8.30 -7.44
CA PRO A 37 -2.57 -8.72 -8.73
C PRO A 37 -1.73 -7.63 -9.39
N TYR A 38 -0.45 -7.88 -9.67
CA TYR A 38 0.40 -6.94 -10.41
C TYR A 38 1.32 -7.63 -11.41
N ASP A 39 1.80 -6.86 -12.38
CA ASP A 39 2.82 -7.33 -13.31
C ASP A 39 4.16 -7.48 -12.57
N LYS A 40 4.58 -8.74 -12.35
CA LYS A 40 5.79 -9.10 -11.61
C LYS A 40 7.09 -8.70 -12.32
N SER A 41 7.03 -8.29 -13.59
CA SER A 41 8.18 -7.75 -14.32
C SER A 41 8.51 -6.30 -13.94
N ILE A 42 7.54 -5.58 -13.37
CA ILE A 42 7.69 -4.17 -13.02
C ILE A 42 8.51 -4.01 -11.75
N GLN A 43 9.43 -3.04 -11.77
CA GLN A 43 10.22 -2.62 -10.61
C GLN A 43 9.83 -1.21 -10.15
N GLN A 44 9.83 -1.01 -8.83
CA GLN A 44 9.54 0.28 -8.19
C GLN A 44 10.82 1.00 -7.76
N VAL A 45 10.70 2.30 -7.49
CA VAL A 45 11.75 3.09 -6.84
C VAL A 45 11.83 2.74 -5.35
N GLN A 46 12.99 2.25 -4.91
CA GLN A 46 13.30 1.93 -3.51
C GLN A 46 13.72 3.19 -2.73
N SER A 47 13.83 3.10 -1.41
CA SER A 47 14.25 4.22 -0.55
C SER A 47 15.62 4.80 -0.90
N ASN A 48 16.51 4.01 -1.50
CA ASN A 48 17.83 4.43 -1.97
C ASN A 48 17.84 5.00 -3.41
N GLY A 49 16.67 5.12 -4.07
CA GLY A 49 16.51 5.63 -5.43
C GLY A 49 16.74 4.61 -6.55
N LYS A 50 17.21 3.39 -6.25
CA LYS A 50 17.37 2.32 -7.24
C LYS A 50 16.04 1.62 -7.52
N LYS A 51 15.98 0.92 -8.66
CA LYS A 51 14.86 0.03 -9.00
C LYS A 51 14.97 -1.29 -8.24
N GLY A 52 13.84 -1.83 -7.80
CA GLY A 52 13.77 -3.13 -7.15
C GLY A 52 12.33 -3.64 -7.05
N ASP A 53 12.17 -4.81 -6.45
CA ASP A 53 10.88 -5.51 -6.40
C ASP A 53 9.83 -4.82 -5.51
N LEU A 54 8.57 -5.19 -5.73
CA LEU A 54 7.44 -4.74 -4.94
C LEU A 54 7.16 -5.68 -3.78
N ASN A 55 6.89 -5.10 -2.62
CA ASN A 55 6.26 -5.80 -1.51
C ASN A 55 4.75 -5.55 -1.54
N VAL A 56 4.01 -6.47 -0.92
CA VAL A 56 2.57 -6.38 -0.76
C VAL A 56 2.20 -6.45 0.72
N GLY A 57 1.01 -5.95 1.04
CA GLY A 57 0.42 -6.05 2.37
C GLY A 57 -1.09 -5.86 2.29
N MET A 58 -1.79 -6.25 3.35
CA MET A 58 -3.24 -6.18 3.40
C MET A 58 -3.78 -5.92 4.80
N VAL A 59 -5.03 -5.45 4.82
CA VAL A 59 -5.91 -5.43 5.97
C VAL A 59 -7.25 -6.07 5.57
N LEU A 60 -7.69 -7.06 6.34
CA LEU A 60 -8.97 -7.74 6.19
C LEU A 60 -9.82 -7.44 7.42
N ILE A 61 -10.95 -6.79 7.22
CA ILE A 61 -11.90 -6.42 8.28
C ILE A 61 -13.07 -7.38 8.21
N LEU A 62 -13.13 -8.29 9.18
CA LEU A 62 -14.18 -9.27 9.33
C LEU A 62 -15.30 -8.74 10.24
N PRO A 63 -16.48 -9.36 10.22
CA PRO A 63 -17.54 -9.07 11.17
C PRO A 63 -17.09 -9.40 12.61
N GLU A 64 -17.77 -8.84 13.60
CA GLU A 64 -17.50 -9.16 15.01
C GLU A 64 -17.66 -10.67 15.30
N GLY A 65 -16.84 -11.16 16.22
CA GLY A 65 -16.74 -12.59 16.58
C GLY A 65 -15.91 -13.45 15.62
N PHE A 66 -15.73 -13.04 14.36
CA PHE A 66 -14.79 -13.72 13.48
C PHE A 66 -13.35 -13.43 13.88
N SER A 67 -12.47 -14.42 13.69
CA SER A 67 -11.06 -14.28 14.04
C SER A 67 -10.17 -15.15 13.18
N LEU A 68 -8.85 -14.96 13.27
CA LEU A 68 -7.89 -15.90 12.70
C LEU A 68 -8.06 -17.28 13.36
N ALA A 69 -8.13 -18.33 12.55
CA ALA A 69 -8.28 -19.68 13.07
C ALA A 69 -7.05 -20.09 13.91
N PRO A 70 -7.24 -20.68 15.10
CA PRO A 70 -6.15 -21.27 15.87
C PRO A 70 -5.41 -22.35 15.09
N THR A 71 -4.09 -22.46 15.24
CA THR A 71 -3.22 -23.36 14.45
C THR A 71 -3.64 -24.83 14.50
N ASP A 72 -4.19 -25.28 15.62
CA ASP A 72 -4.69 -26.63 15.86
C ASP A 72 -6.03 -26.92 15.14
N ARG A 73 -6.78 -25.87 14.79
CA ARG A 73 -8.05 -25.94 14.05
C ARG A 73 -7.88 -25.87 12.53
N ILE A 74 -6.70 -25.48 12.03
CA ILE A 74 -6.44 -25.34 10.59
C ILE A 74 -6.13 -26.72 9.99
N PRO A 75 -6.86 -27.17 8.94
CA PRO A 75 -6.53 -28.40 8.22
C PRO A 75 -5.15 -28.34 7.53
N GLU A 76 -4.45 -29.47 7.41
CA GLU A 76 -3.11 -29.54 6.81
C GLU A 76 -3.04 -29.01 5.36
N GLU A 77 -4.09 -29.25 4.56
CA GLU A 77 -4.19 -28.70 3.21
C GLU A 77 -4.16 -27.16 3.22
N MET A 78 -4.88 -26.55 4.17
CA MET A 78 -4.96 -25.10 4.32
C MET A 78 -3.65 -24.53 4.88
N LYS A 79 -2.99 -25.21 5.83
CA LYS A 79 -1.67 -24.81 6.33
C LYS A 79 -0.64 -24.68 5.21
N THR A 80 -0.68 -25.60 4.25
CA THR A 80 0.20 -25.56 3.08
C THR A 80 -0.05 -24.31 2.22
N LYS A 81 -1.32 -23.91 2.02
CA LYS A 81 -1.68 -22.70 1.26
C LYS A 81 -1.35 -21.40 2.00
N VAL A 82 -1.50 -21.39 3.32
CA VAL A 82 -1.12 -20.26 4.19
C VAL A 82 0.40 -20.04 4.13
N GLY A 83 1.16 -21.13 4.07
CA GLY A 83 2.62 -21.10 4.01
C GLY A 83 3.22 -20.49 5.28
N GLN A 84 4.25 -19.67 5.10
CA GLN A 84 4.95 -19.00 6.21
C GLN A 84 4.40 -17.59 6.49
N LEU A 85 3.27 -17.22 5.88
CA LEU A 85 2.71 -15.90 6.03
C LEU A 85 2.07 -15.77 7.43
N TYR A 86 2.46 -14.72 8.14
CA TYR A 86 1.94 -14.43 9.46
C TYR A 86 0.85 -13.36 9.39
N TYR A 87 -0.32 -13.67 9.96
CA TYR A 87 -1.44 -12.76 10.10
C TYR A 87 -1.51 -12.28 11.55
N GLN A 88 -1.65 -10.97 11.73
CA GLN A 88 -1.75 -10.34 13.04
C GLN A 88 -3.10 -9.66 13.20
N PRO A 89 -3.70 -9.69 14.40
CA PRO A 89 -4.80 -8.79 14.69
C PRO A 89 -4.31 -7.34 14.64
N TYR A 90 -5.19 -6.41 14.25
CA TYR A 90 -4.85 -4.99 14.16
C TYR A 90 -4.53 -4.40 15.55
N SER A 91 -5.20 -4.91 16.59
CA SER A 91 -4.94 -4.60 18.00
C SER A 91 -5.48 -5.72 18.89
N ASP A 92 -5.08 -5.73 20.17
CA ASP A 92 -5.54 -6.74 21.14
C ASP A 92 -7.07 -6.78 21.31
N SER A 93 -7.74 -5.65 21.10
CA SER A 93 -9.21 -5.54 21.19
C SER A 93 -9.93 -5.77 19.87
N GLN A 94 -9.21 -5.91 18.75
CA GLN A 94 -9.78 -6.00 17.40
C GLN A 94 -9.26 -7.23 16.68
N SER A 95 -9.61 -8.40 17.21
CA SER A 95 -9.23 -9.72 16.68
C SER A 95 -9.86 -10.05 15.32
N ASN A 96 -10.96 -9.39 14.97
CA ASN A 96 -11.64 -9.51 13.68
C ASN A 96 -11.00 -8.68 12.56
N MET A 97 -10.02 -7.83 12.86
CA MET A 97 -9.26 -7.10 11.85
C MET A 97 -7.87 -7.69 11.73
N LEU A 98 -7.57 -8.27 10.57
CA LEU A 98 -6.32 -8.97 10.32
C LEU A 98 -5.43 -8.15 9.39
N VAL A 99 -4.14 -8.03 9.71
CA VAL A 99 -3.13 -7.39 8.88
C VAL A 99 -2.03 -8.38 8.52
N ALA A 100 -1.47 -8.23 7.32
CA ALA A 100 -0.28 -8.96 6.89
C ALA A 100 0.61 -8.08 5.99
N GLY A 101 1.91 -8.36 6.04
CA GLY A 101 2.93 -7.64 5.27
C GLY A 101 3.71 -6.61 6.11
N PRO A 102 4.71 -5.96 5.50
CA PRO A 102 5.11 -6.09 4.10
C PRO A 102 5.80 -7.44 3.82
N VAL A 103 5.40 -8.13 2.75
CA VAL A 103 6.02 -9.37 2.27
C VAL A 103 6.32 -9.29 0.77
N SER A 104 7.19 -10.17 0.28
CA SER A 104 7.57 -10.26 -1.14
C SER A 104 6.32 -10.42 -2.03
N GLY A 105 6.08 -9.46 -2.94
CA GLY A 105 4.97 -9.53 -3.88
C GLY A 105 5.10 -10.65 -4.92
N LYS A 106 6.34 -11.09 -5.18
CA LYS A 106 6.61 -12.24 -6.07
C LYS A 106 5.99 -13.51 -5.51
N ASP A 107 6.08 -13.68 -4.19
CA ASP A 107 5.69 -14.92 -3.52
C ASP A 107 4.25 -14.84 -2.97
N TYR A 108 3.83 -13.67 -2.48
CA TYR A 108 2.59 -13.51 -1.71
C TYR A 108 1.57 -12.56 -2.36
N SER A 109 1.59 -12.41 -3.69
CA SER A 109 0.52 -11.68 -4.41
C SER A 109 -0.84 -12.39 -4.34
N GLN A 110 -0.85 -13.65 -3.95
CA GLN A 110 -2.04 -14.39 -3.54
C GLN A 110 -1.81 -14.88 -2.10
N MET A 111 -2.81 -14.69 -1.25
CA MET A 111 -2.77 -15.02 0.17
C MET A 111 -4.02 -15.84 0.53
N VAL A 112 -3.88 -16.80 1.42
CA VAL A 112 -5.01 -17.55 2.00
C VAL A 112 -5.07 -17.27 3.48
N VAL A 113 -6.19 -16.71 3.95
CA VAL A 113 -6.42 -16.39 5.36
C VAL A 113 -7.34 -17.45 5.95
N PRO A 114 -6.90 -18.19 6.98
CA PRO A 114 -7.75 -19.17 7.66
C PRO A 114 -8.60 -18.45 8.72
N ILE A 115 -9.92 -18.42 8.52
CA ILE A 115 -10.84 -17.68 9.39
C ILE A 115 -11.70 -18.65 10.19
N LEU A 116 -11.85 -18.40 11.48
CA LEU A 116 -12.81 -19.08 12.34
C LEU A 116 -14.08 -18.23 12.45
N SER A 117 -15.23 -18.84 12.13
CA SER A 117 -16.55 -18.22 12.36
C SER A 117 -16.96 -18.31 13.83
N PRO A 118 -17.72 -17.32 14.34
CA PRO A 118 -18.22 -17.36 15.72
C PRO A 118 -19.37 -18.36 15.87
N ASP A 119 -19.80 -18.58 17.11
CA ASP A 119 -20.92 -19.47 17.45
C ASP A 119 -22.03 -18.70 18.17
N PRO A 120 -23.14 -18.33 17.47
CA PRO A 120 -24.27 -17.64 18.09
C PRO A 120 -24.99 -18.40 19.20
N ALA A 121 -24.75 -19.72 19.34
CA ALA A 121 -25.26 -20.47 20.48
C ALA A 121 -24.45 -20.22 21.77
N LYS A 122 -23.19 -19.79 21.64
CA LYS A 122 -22.26 -19.54 22.76
C LYS A 122 -22.02 -18.06 23.02
N ASP A 123 -22.15 -17.23 21.98
CA ASP A 123 -21.96 -15.79 22.03
C ASP A 123 -23.26 -15.09 21.61
N LYS A 124 -23.81 -14.26 22.50
CA LYS A 124 -25.09 -13.58 22.28
C LYS A 124 -24.96 -12.29 21.47
N ASP A 125 -23.75 -11.80 21.29
CA ASP A 125 -23.48 -10.55 20.57
C ASP A 125 -23.40 -10.79 19.05
N VAL A 126 -23.31 -12.05 18.62
CA VAL A 126 -23.29 -12.46 17.20
C VAL A 126 -24.59 -13.12 16.77
N ASN A 127 -24.97 -12.95 15.49
CA ASN A 127 -26.23 -13.45 14.94
C ASN A 127 -26.05 -14.20 13.61
N TYR A 128 -27.02 -15.01 13.23
CA TYR A 128 -27.07 -15.62 11.88
C TYR A 128 -27.57 -14.59 10.86
N LEU A 129 -26.64 -13.89 10.22
CA LEU A 129 -26.95 -12.85 9.24
C LEU A 129 -25.98 -12.87 8.06
N LYS A 130 -26.31 -12.07 7.04
CA LYS A 130 -25.36 -11.71 5.98
C LYS A 130 -24.51 -10.54 6.47
N TYR A 131 -23.21 -10.73 6.52
CA TYR A 131 -22.27 -9.70 6.95
C TYR A 131 -21.38 -9.21 5.81
N PRO A 132 -21.00 -7.91 5.80
CA PRO A 132 -19.97 -7.41 4.91
C PRO A 132 -18.57 -7.80 5.40
N ILE A 133 -17.66 -8.02 4.45
CA ILE A 133 -16.23 -8.14 4.68
C ILE A 133 -15.56 -7.01 3.89
N TYR A 134 -14.58 -6.33 4.49
CA TYR A 134 -13.84 -5.27 3.82
C TYR A 134 -12.37 -5.65 3.66
N LEU A 135 -11.84 -5.44 2.47
CA LEU A 135 -10.44 -5.69 2.14
C LEU A 135 -9.76 -4.38 1.74
N GLY A 136 -8.62 -4.10 2.37
CA GLY A 136 -7.61 -3.18 1.85
C GLY A 136 -6.37 -3.98 1.48
N GLY A 137 -5.85 -3.77 0.27
CA GLY A 137 -4.58 -4.36 -0.15
C GLY A 137 -3.72 -3.30 -0.80
N ASN A 138 -2.40 -3.43 -0.65
CA ASN A 138 -1.43 -2.52 -1.21
C ASN A 138 -0.29 -3.30 -1.85
N ARG A 139 0.26 -2.74 -2.94
CA ARG A 139 1.53 -3.15 -3.54
C ARG A 139 2.43 -1.94 -3.73
N GLY A 140 3.71 -2.11 -3.43
CA GLY A 140 4.72 -1.05 -3.57
C GLY A 140 4.65 0.01 -2.47
N ARG A 141 5.53 1.01 -2.59
CA ARG A 141 5.78 2.03 -1.57
C ARG A 141 4.79 3.20 -1.68
N GLY A 142 4.39 3.72 -0.51
CA GLY A 142 3.55 4.91 -0.39
C GLY A 142 4.25 6.21 -0.80
N GLN A 143 3.45 7.24 -1.01
CA GLN A 143 3.86 8.58 -1.45
C GLN A 143 4.16 9.51 -0.27
N LEU A 144 3.65 9.20 0.92
CA LEU A 144 3.78 9.98 2.14
C LEU A 144 4.27 9.11 3.30
N TYR A 145 5.07 9.72 4.17
CA TYR A 145 5.44 9.17 5.47
C TYR A 145 4.46 9.63 6.56
N PRO A 146 4.44 8.97 7.75
CA PRO A 146 3.55 9.34 8.84
C PRO A 146 3.73 10.78 9.35
N ASP A 147 4.91 11.38 9.17
CA ASP A 147 5.21 12.77 9.51
C ASP A 147 4.69 13.79 8.46
N GLY A 148 4.00 13.31 7.41
CA GLY A 148 3.48 14.12 6.32
C GLY A 148 4.50 14.44 5.22
N SER A 149 5.77 14.04 5.37
CA SER A 149 6.79 14.27 4.35
C SER A 149 6.59 13.38 3.12
N LYS A 150 6.99 13.88 1.94
CA LYS A 150 6.90 13.12 0.68
C LYS A 150 8.00 12.06 0.61
N SER A 151 7.65 10.88 0.13
CA SER A 151 8.62 9.85 -0.25
C SER A 151 9.24 10.15 -1.62
N ASN A 152 10.34 9.48 -1.96
CA ASN A 152 10.93 9.52 -3.30
C ASN A 152 10.15 8.68 -4.35
N ASN A 153 9.02 8.09 -3.98
CA ASN A 153 8.09 7.43 -4.88
C ASN A 153 6.86 8.31 -5.17
N ASN A 154 7.12 9.59 -5.47
CA ASN A 154 6.11 10.64 -5.61
C ASN A 154 6.52 11.65 -6.71
N ILE A 155 5.57 12.47 -7.15
CA ILE A 155 5.80 13.59 -8.05
C ILE A 155 6.31 14.79 -7.26
N PHE A 156 7.36 15.43 -7.76
CA PHE A 156 7.87 16.70 -7.24
C PHE A 156 7.46 17.82 -8.18
N ASN A 157 6.72 18.80 -7.66
CA ASN A 157 6.23 19.96 -8.39
C ASN A 157 7.05 21.19 -8.01
N SER A 158 7.05 22.20 -8.89
CA SER A 158 7.64 23.50 -8.58
C SER A 158 6.79 24.26 -7.56
N SER A 159 7.41 24.80 -6.51
CA SER A 159 6.72 25.68 -5.55
C SER A 159 6.48 27.10 -6.07
N VAL A 160 7.11 27.48 -7.18
CA VAL A 160 7.08 28.84 -7.72
C VAL A 160 6.93 28.85 -9.24
N SER A 161 6.56 30.00 -9.80
CA SER A 161 6.67 30.22 -11.25
C SER A 161 7.98 30.94 -11.56
N GLY A 162 8.68 30.52 -12.61
CA GLY A 162 9.97 31.11 -12.95
C GLY A 162 10.72 30.36 -14.05
N LYS A 163 11.94 30.79 -14.33
CA LYS A 163 12.84 30.18 -15.30
C LYS A 163 13.86 29.31 -14.58
N ILE A 164 14.04 28.08 -15.04
CA ILE A 164 15.07 27.17 -14.51
C ILE A 164 16.44 27.68 -14.96
N THR A 165 17.32 27.98 -14.01
CA THR A 165 18.66 28.52 -14.27
C THR A 165 19.76 27.47 -14.18
N GLU A 166 19.62 26.47 -13.30
CA GLU A 166 20.60 25.40 -13.13
C GLU A 166 19.90 24.10 -12.69
N ILE A 167 20.33 22.95 -13.25
CA ILE A 167 19.96 21.62 -12.78
C ILE A 167 21.24 20.86 -12.39
N LYS A 168 21.43 20.66 -11.08
CA LYS A 168 22.65 20.05 -10.54
C LYS A 168 22.36 18.68 -9.93
N ALA A 169 22.77 17.63 -10.64
CA ALA A 169 22.64 16.25 -10.19
C ALA A 169 23.75 15.86 -9.20
N SER A 170 23.38 15.15 -8.13
CA SER A 170 24.31 14.50 -7.19
C SER A 170 23.91 13.04 -6.97
N LYS A 171 24.75 12.26 -6.28
CA LYS A 171 24.47 10.83 -6.02
C LYS A 171 23.15 10.55 -5.29
N LYS A 172 22.66 11.50 -4.46
CA LYS A 172 21.48 11.29 -3.59
C LYS A 172 20.30 12.20 -3.94
N SER A 173 20.52 13.29 -4.67
CA SER A 173 19.49 14.25 -5.02
C SER A 173 19.88 15.10 -6.22
N THR A 174 18.90 15.67 -6.89
CA THR A 174 19.06 16.71 -7.90
C THR A 174 18.53 18.02 -7.35
N SER A 175 19.30 19.09 -7.47
CA SER A 175 18.87 20.45 -7.16
C SER A 175 18.45 21.17 -8.44
N ILE A 176 17.31 21.85 -8.42
CA ILE A 176 16.80 22.66 -9.53
C ILE A 176 16.66 24.10 -9.03
N ALA A 177 17.46 25.02 -9.58
CA ALA A 177 17.36 26.45 -9.28
C ALA A 177 16.37 27.12 -10.23
N ILE A 178 15.43 27.88 -9.66
CA ILE A 178 14.35 28.56 -10.39
C ILE A 178 14.40 30.04 -10.03
N GLU A 179 14.71 30.88 -11.01
CA GLU A 179 14.66 32.34 -10.90
C GLU A 179 13.23 32.80 -11.17
N THR A 180 12.64 33.44 -10.17
CA THR A 180 11.27 33.96 -10.25
C THR A 180 11.27 35.39 -10.83
N SER A 181 10.10 35.92 -11.18
CA SER A 181 10.00 37.23 -11.84
C SER A 181 10.45 38.43 -10.99
N ASN A 182 10.60 38.25 -9.67
CA ASN A 182 11.09 39.29 -8.76
C ASN A 182 12.63 39.26 -8.60
N GLY A 183 13.34 38.35 -9.31
CA GLY A 183 14.79 38.17 -9.23
C GLY A 183 15.26 37.23 -8.10
N GLU A 184 14.34 36.67 -7.30
CA GLU A 184 14.68 35.67 -6.28
C GLU A 184 14.90 34.30 -6.92
N THR A 185 15.93 33.59 -6.46
CA THR A 185 16.20 32.20 -6.87
C THR A 185 15.78 31.23 -5.77
N ILE A 186 14.84 30.34 -6.08
CA ILE A 186 14.40 29.24 -5.21
C ILE A 186 15.05 27.93 -5.68
N THR A 187 15.60 27.16 -4.75
CA THR A 187 16.20 25.85 -5.06
C THR A 187 15.30 24.72 -4.58
N GLU A 188 14.80 23.94 -5.53
CA GLU A 188 14.04 22.72 -5.28
C GLU A 188 14.98 21.51 -5.18
N LYS A 189 14.83 20.70 -4.14
CA LYS A 189 15.65 19.50 -3.93
C LYS A 189 14.84 18.23 -4.14
N ILE A 190 15.18 17.48 -5.16
CA ILE A 190 14.51 16.24 -5.56
C ILE A 190 15.37 15.05 -5.14
N PRO A 191 14.87 14.08 -4.35
CA PRO A 191 15.63 12.90 -3.96
C PRO A 191 15.89 11.97 -5.16
N ALA A 192 16.85 11.07 -5.05
CA ALA A 192 17.08 10.04 -6.06
C ALA A 192 15.85 9.13 -6.25
N GLY A 193 15.51 8.84 -7.51
CA GLY A 193 14.41 7.94 -7.87
C GLY A 193 13.51 8.46 -8.99
N PRO A 194 12.80 9.58 -8.79
CA PRO A 194 12.06 10.25 -9.85
C PRO A 194 12.98 10.77 -10.96
N THR A 195 12.52 10.70 -12.19
CA THR A 195 13.21 11.22 -13.38
C THR A 195 12.81 12.68 -13.59
N ILE A 196 13.80 13.56 -13.78
CA ILE A 196 13.56 14.97 -14.11
C ILE A 196 13.00 15.06 -15.54
N ILE A 197 11.93 15.83 -15.73
CA ILE A 197 11.25 16.01 -17.03
C ILE A 197 11.30 17.45 -17.55
N VAL A 198 12.07 18.31 -16.87
CA VAL A 198 12.31 19.71 -17.23
C VAL A 198 13.76 19.91 -17.64
N SER A 199 14.05 21.04 -18.29
CA SER A 199 15.40 21.39 -18.76
C SER A 199 15.83 22.79 -18.34
N GLU A 200 17.13 23.05 -18.30
CA GLU A 200 17.65 24.40 -18.07
C GLU A 200 17.12 25.39 -19.13
N GLY A 201 16.83 26.61 -18.71
CA GLY A 201 16.22 27.64 -19.54
C GLY A 201 14.70 27.55 -19.69
N GLN A 202 14.07 26.44 -19.30
CA GLN A 202 12.62 26.26 -19.35
C GLN A 202 11.92 27.16 -18.33
N THR A 203 10.80 27.76 -18.73
CA THR A 203 9.88 28.42 -17.79
C THR A 203 8.87 27.41 -17.24
N VAL A 204 8.70 27.40 -15.93
CA VAL A 204 7.74 26.55 -15.21
C VAL A 204 6.73 27.41 -14.44
N LYS A 205 5.54 26.88 -14.23
CA LYS A 205 4.51 27.47 -13.37
C LYS A 205 4.52 26.82 -11.99
N ILE A 206 3.95 27.51 -11.01
CA ILE A 206 3.62 26.92 -9.72
C ILE A 206 2.80 25.63 -9.92
N ASP A 207 3.10 24.62 -9.12
CA ASP A 207 2.55 23.27 -9.16
C ASP A 207 2.83 22.47 -10.44
N GLN A 208 3.61 23.01 -11.39
CA GLN A 208 4.03 22.25 -12.56
C GLN A 208 4.98 21.11 -12.14
N PRO A 209 4.75 19.86 -12.60
CA PRO A 209 5.63 18.74 -12.31
C PRO A 209 7.05 18.97 -12.85
N LEU A 210 8.05 18.83 -11.97
CA LEU A 210 9.47 18.81 -12.29
C LEU A 210 9.96 17.39 -12.61
N THR A 211 9.21 16.38 -12.14
CA THR A 211 9.53 14.96 -12.31
C THR A 211 8.38 14.19 -12.94
N ASN A 212 8.68 13.00 -13.46
CA ASN A 212 7.65 12.00 -13.72
C ASN A 212 6.99 11.53 -12.40
N ASN A 213 5.91 10.75 -12.53
CA ASN A 213 5.41 9.93 -11.43
C ASN A 213 6.16 8.59 -11.43
N PRO A 214 7.06 8.33 -10.48
CA PRO A 214 7.79 7.06 -10.41
C PRO A 214 6.95 5.91 -9.86
N ASN A 215 5.75 6.19 -9.33
CA ASN A 215 4.92 5.19 -8.66
C ASN A 215 4.33 4.19 -9.66
N VAL A 216 4.57 2.91 -9.37
CA VAL A 216 4.02 1.77 -10.11
C VAL A 216 3.09 0.91 -9.25
N GLY A 217 2.98 1.23 -7.96
CA GLY A 217 2.15 0.56 -6.97
C GLY A 217 0.82 1.26 -6.73
N GLY A 218 0.22 0.96 -5.58
CA GLY A 218 -1.07 1.46 -5.10
C GLY A 218 -1.96 0.36 -4.54
#